data_AF-A0A1Q3MXI0-F1
#
_entry.id   AF-A0A1Q3MXI0-F1
#
_cell.length_a   1.000
_cell.length_b   1.000
_cell.length_c   1.000
_cell.angle_alpha   90.00
_cell.angle_beta   90.00
_cell.angle_gamma   90.00
#
_symmetry.space_group_name_H-M   'P 1'
#
loop_
_entity.id
_entity.type
_entity.pdbx_description
1 polymer ?
#
loop_
_entity_poly.entity_id
_entity_poly.type
_entity_poly.pdbx_seq_one_letter_code
_entity_poly.pdbx_strand_id
1 'polypeptide(L)'
;MFGNITIKDIRKELGNLFRQQRTAHKLSQQELGELLDMSKTTIHKLESGQNATLDTVLKVANHFDLLDKLLEGIKELQADTNIDPLY
;
A
#
# COMPACT_ATOMS: atom_id res chain seq x y z
N MET A 1 -15.23 9.40 -17.53
CA MET A 1 -13.86 9.91 -17.73
C MET A 1 -12.92 8.78 -17.35
N PHE A 2 -12.69 7.80 -18.24
CA PHE A 2 -11.74 6.73 -17.98
C PHE A 2 -10.39 7.18 -18.52
N GLY A 3 -9.71 8.04 -17.75
CA GLY A 3 -8.29 8.22 -17.95
C GLY A 3 -7.62 6.88 -17.67
N ASN A 4 -6.74 6.42 -18.56
CA ASN A 4 -5.97 5.20 -18.34
C ASN A 4 -5.27 5.31 -16.99
N ILE A 5 -5.66 4.47 -16.02
CA ILE A 5 -5.03 4.42 -14.71
C ILE A 5 -3.60 3.90 -14.91
N THR A 6 -2.62 4.64 -14.40
CA THR A 6 -1.21 4.26 -14.51
C THR A 6 -0.70 3.60 -13.23
N ILE A 7 0.43 2.88 -13.33
CA ILE A 7 1.15 2.35 -12.16
C ILE A 7 1.48 3.48 -11.16
N LYS A 8 1.79 4.68 -11.66
CA LYS A 8 2.09 5.84 -10.83
C LYS A 8 0.88 6.28 -10.00
N ASP A 9 -0.32 6.21 -10.57
CA ASP A 9 -1.55 6.58 -9.87
C ASP A 9 -1.83 5.61 -8.73
N ILE A 10 -1.72 4.30 -8.97
CA ILE A 10 -1.88 3.26 -7.93
C ILE A 10 -0.86 3.44 -6.80
N ARG A 11 0.42 3.68 -7.11
CA ARG A 11 1.45 3.94 -6.10
C ARG A 11 1.13 5.17 -5.25
N LYS A 12 0.60 6.23 -5.88
CA LYS A 12 0.24 7.46 -5.18
C LYS A 12 -0.95 7.25 -4.25
N GLU A 13 -1.97 6.52 -4.69
CA GLU A 13 -3.12 6.19 -3.86
C GLU A 13 -2.74 5.31 -2.65
N LEU A 14 -1.87 4.31 -2.86
CA LEU A 14 -1.31 3.52 -1.75
C LEU A 14 -0.52 4.38 -0.76
N GLY A 15 0.33 5.28 -1.25
CA GLY A 15 1.08 6.21 -0.41
C GLY A 15 0.16 7.14 0.39
N ASN A 16 -0.89 7.66 -0.24
CA ASN A 16 -1.91 8.49 0.40
C ASN A 16 -2.65 7.73 1.52
N LEU A 17 -3.05 6.48 1.25
CA LEU A 17 -3.70 5.62 2.24
C LEU A 17 -2.84 5.46 3.49
N PHE A 18 -1.56 5.11 3.34
CA PHE A 18 -0.67 4.94 4.48
C PHE A 18 -0.40 6.24 5.23
N ARG A 19 -0.29 7.36 4.50
CA ARG A 19 -0.19 8.68 5.13
C ARG A 19 -1.43 8.99 5.97
N GLN A 20 -2.63 8.71 5.47
CA GLN A 20 -3.87 8.92 6.19
C GLN A 20 -3.91 8.09 7.47
N GLN A 21 -3.60 6.80 7.39
CA GLN A 21 -3.52 5.92 8.57
C GLN A 21 -2.53 6.46 9.60
N ARG A 22 -1.30 6.78 9.18
CA ARG A 22 -0.28 7.35 10.08
C ARG A 22 -0.78 8.61 10.79
N THR A 23 -1.39 9.54 10.04
CA THR A 23 -1.88 10.80 10.62
C THR A 23 -3.10 10.60 11.53
N ALA A 24 -3.97 9.63 11.24
CA ALA A 24 -5.10 9.28 12.11
C ALA A 24 -4.62 8.74 13.46
N HIS A 25 -3.49 8.01 13.46
CA HIS A 25 -2.80 7.54 14.66
C HIS A 25 -1.88 8.61 15.31
N LYS A 26 -1.88 9.85 14.79
CA LYS A 26 -1.07 10.98 15.29
C LYS A 26 0.45 10.73 15.27
N LEU A 27 0.92 9.85 14.39
CA LEU A 27 2.34 9.54 14.24
C LEU A 27 2.98 10.47 13.22
N SER A 28 4.22 10.89 13.46
CA SER A 28 5.11 11.46 12.46
C SER A 28 5.75 10.36 11.60
N GLN A 29 6.32 10.73 10.46
CA GLN A 29 7.06 9.78 9.60
C GLN A 29 8.27 9.16 10.31
N GLN A 30 8.87 9.89 11.26
CA GLN A 30 9.98 9.40 12.07
C GLN A 30 9.48 8.33 13.05
N GLU A 31 8.40 8.60 13.79
CA GLU A 31 7.84 7.66 14.77
C GLU A 31 7.33 6.38 14.11
N LEU A 32 6.65 6.47 12.96
CA LEU A 32 6.26 5.27 12.20
C LEU A 32 7.48 4.49 11.72
N GLY A 33 8.53 5.19 11.30
CA GLY A 33 9.79 4.56 10.92
C GLY A 33 10.38 3.76 12.08
N GLU A 34 10.50 4.38 13.25
CA GLU A 34 11.02 3.74 14.46
C GLU A 34 10.20 2.52 14.89
N LEU A 35 8.86 2.60 14.83
CA LEU A 35 7.97 1.47 15.15
C LEU A 35 8.16 0.26 14.22
N LEU A 36 8.60 0.49 12.99
CA LEU A 36 8.73 -0.54 11.96
C LEU A 36 10.19 -0.90 11.62
N ASP A 37 11.14 -0.39 12.40
CA ASP A 37 12.58 -0.51 12.14
C ASP A 37 12.96 -0.03 10.73
N MET A 38 12.48 1.17 10.38
CA MET A 38 12.69 1.83 9.09
C MET A 38 13.13 3.29 9.26
N SER A 39 13.88 3.79 8.29
CA SER A 39 14.20 5.22 8.26
C SER A 39 12.97 6.08 7.94
N LYS A 40 12.90 7.30 8.48
CA LYS A 40 11.94 8.33 8.05
C LYS A 40 11.93 8.52 6.52
N THR A 41 13.10 8.44 5.89
CA THR A 41 13.23 8.56 4.43
C THR A 41 12.50 7.43 3.69
N THR A 42 12.53 6.21 4.24
CA THR A 42 11.77 5.07 3.71
C THR A 42 10.28 5.33 3.79
N ILE A 43 9.79 5.81 4.94
CA ILE A 43 8.37 6.17 5.12
C ILE A 43 7.97 7.31 4.16
N HIS A 44 8.81 8.34 4.01
CA HIS A 44 8.57 9.42 3.07
C HIS A 44 8.47 8.94 1.61
N LYS A 45 9.38 8.05 1.17
CA LYS A 45 9.36 7.47 -0.18
C LYS A 45 8.10 6.64 -0.41
N LEU A 46 7.68 5.85 0.59
CA LEU A 46 6.43 5.10 0.54
C LEU A 46 5.22 6.02 0.38
N GLU A 47 5.08 7.01 1.27
CA GLU A 47 3.92 7.92 1.27
C GLU A 47 3.85 8.84 0.05
N SER A 48 4.98 9.05 -0.64
CA SER A 48 5.03 9.81 -1.89
C SER A 48 4.84 8.96 -3.14
N GLY A 49 4.62 7.64 -3.01
CA GLY A 49 4.47 6.71 -4.13
C GLY A 49 5.77 6.49 -4.92
N GLN A 50 6.93 6.79 -4.30
CA GLN A 50 8.26 6.58 -4.88
C GLN A 50 8.76 5.15 -4.59
N ASN A 51 10.07 4.92 -4.68
CA ASN A 51 10.72 3.61 -4.60
C ASN A 51 10.65 3.01 -3.18
N ALA A 52 9.48 2.51 -2.78
CA ALA A 52 9.29 1.59 -1.67
C ALA A 52 9.32 0.14 -2.18
N THR A 53 9.84 -0.77 -1.36
CA THR A 53 9.80 -2.20 -1.68
C THR A 53 8.43 -2.77 -1.32
N LEU A 54 8.10 -3.94 -1.87
CA LEU A 54 6.89 -4.68 -1.49
C LEU A 54 6.89 -4.98 0.01
N ASP A 55 8.03 -5.37 0.59
CA ASP A 55 8.17 -5.60 2.03
C ASP A 55 7.84 -4.35 2.85
N THR A 56 8.30 -3.17 2.43
CA THR A 56 7.94 -1.90 3.07
C THR A 56 6.43 -1.66 3.04
N VAL A 57 5.79 -1.88 1.89
CA VAL A 57 4.33 -1.74 1.74
C VAL A 57 3.59 -2.71 2.68
N LEU A 58 4.01 -3.98 2.71
CA LEU A 58 3.36 -5.01 3.51
C LEU A 58 3.55 -4.81 5.01
N LYS A 59 4.72 -4.37 5.46
CA LYS A 59 4.97 -4.04 6.87
C LYS A 59 4.09 -2.89 7.36
N VAL A 60 3.94 -1.84 6.55
CA VAL A 60 3.07 -0.70 6.90
C VAL A 60 1.60 -1.11 6.83
N ALA A 61 1.20 -1.90 5.84
CA ALA A 61 -0.15 -2.45 5.79
C ALA A 61 -0.47 -3.34 7.00
N ASN A 62 0.47 -4.18 7.43
CA ASN A 62 0.34 -5.03 8.61
C ASN A 62 0.20 -4.21 9.90
N HIS A 63 1.00 -3.14 10.05
CA HIS A 63 0.92 -2.26 11.21
C HIS A 63 -0.46 -1.61 11.40
N PHE A 64 -1.18 -1.38 10.30
CA PHE A 64 -2.52 -0.77 10.30
C PHE A 64 -3.65 -1.79 10.07
N ASP A 65 -3.39 -3.09 10.27
CA ASP A 65 -4.38 -4.17 10.12
C ASP A 65 -5.07 -4.19 8.74
N LEU A 66 -4.31 -3.88 7.67
CA LEU A 66 -4.81 -3.83 6.29
C LEU A 66 -4.48 -5.10 5.48
N LEU A 67 -3.73 -6.06 6.02
CA LEU A 67 -3.34 -7.25 5.26
C LEU A 67 -4.52 -8.09 4.82
N ASP A 68 -5.53 -8.28 5.68
CA ASP A 68 -6.71 -9.08 5.35
C ASP A 68 -7.47 -8.48 4.16
N LYS A 69 -7.66 -7.15 4.17
CA LYS A 69 -8.31 -6.41 3.08
C LYS A 69 -7.51 -6.45 1.78
N LEU A 70 -6.18 -6.35 1.88
CA LEU A 70 -5.31 -6.50 0.70
C LEU A 70 -5.40 -7.92 0.12
N LEU A 71 -5.40 -8.94 0.98
CA LEU A 71 -5.52 -10.34 0.57
C LEU A 71 -6.88 -10.61 -0.08
N GLU A 72 -7.96 -10.07 0.48
CA GLU A 72 -9.31 -10.14 -0.09
C GLU A 72 -9.35 -9.53 -1.50
N GLY A 73 -8.87 -8.29 -1.66
CA GLY A 73 -8.83 -7.65 -2.98
C GLY A 73 -7.97 -8.40 -4.01
N ILE A 74 -6.87 -9.03 -3.59
CA ILE A 74 -6.08 -9.89 -4.49
C ILE A 74 -6.89 -11.12 -4.92
N LYS A 75 -7.61 -11.77 -3.99
CA LYS A 75 -8.44 -12.95 -4.29
C LYS A 75 -9.60 -12.61 -5.21
N GLU A 76 -10.24 -11.46 -5.01
CA GLU A 76 -11.31 -10.97 -5.90
C GLU A 76 -10.80 -10.81 -7.34
N LEU A 77 -9.64 -10.14 -7.51
CA LEU A 77 -9.02 -9.99 -8.83
C LEU A 77 -8.65 -11.33 -9.48
N GLN A 78 -8.22 -12.32 -8.68
CA GLN A 78 -7.95 -13.68 -9.17
C GLN A 78 -9.24 -14.42 -9.58
N ALA A 79 -10.33 -14.26 -8.82
CA ALA A 79 -11.61 -14.86 -9.14
C ALA A 79 -12.20 -14.30 -10.44
N ASP A 80 -12.05 -13.00 -10.68
CA ASP A 80 -12.44 -12.35 -11.94
C ASP A 80 -11.56 -12.79 -13.13
N THR A 81 -10.35 -13.29 -12.85
CA THR A 81 -9.39 -13.79 -13.85
C THR A 81 -9.51 -15.31 -14.07
N ASN A 82 -10.42 -16.01 -13.38
CA ASN A 82 -10.81 -17.37 -13.78
C ASN A 82 -11.59 -17.29 -15.09
N ILE A 83 -10.85 -17.10 -16.19
CA ILE A 83 -11.23 -17.58 -17.51
C ILE A 83 -11.49 -19.07 -17.29
N ASP A 84 -12.74 -19.47 -17.48
CA ASP A 84 -13.13 -20.87 -17.60
C ASP A 84 -12.03 -21.60 -18.40
N PRO A 85 -11.53 -22.76 -17.95
CA PRO A 85 -10.67 -23.60 -18.77
C PRO A 85 -11.55 -24.23 -19.88
N LEU A 86 -12.10 -23.40 -20.75
CA LEU A 86 -12.69 -23.76 -22.02
C LEU A 86 -11.66 -23.34 -23.07
N TYR A 87 -10.98 -24.38 -23.57
CA TYR A 87 -9.85 -24.44 -24.51
C TYR A 87 -8.46 -24.54 -23.90
#